data_AF-A0A354BGS1-F1
#
_entry.id   AF-A0A354BGS1-F1
#
_cell.length_a   1.000
_cell.length_b   1.000
_cell.length_c   1.000
_cell.angle_alpha   90.00
_cell.angle_beta   90.00
_cell.angle_gamma   90.00
#
_symmetry.space_group_name_H-M   'P 1'
#
loop_
_entity.id
_entity.type
_entity.pdbx_description
1 polymer ?
#
loop_
_entity_poly.entity_id
_entity_poly.type
_entity_poly.pdbx_seq_one_letter_code
_entity_poly.pdbx_strand_id
1 'polypeptide(L)'
;MFLDKVARPDVDRLINVRPAIAIEQKNQVRTARSTVGTTTEIADLLRLLFAKIGKPTCPDCKQEGRSFQPDSVADDLLTRWPDARAMILFPLAAPKPKEEATFIQSLLTRGFTRVKTQDDVIDLHEAGQIKLHKSQSL
;
A
#
# COMPACT_ATOMS: atom_id res chain seq x y z
N MET A 1 -29.76 -34.17 29.10
CA MET A 1 -29.72 -34.08 30.56
C MET A 1 -29.31 -32.66 30.93
N PHE A 2 -30.28 -31.77 31.04
CA PHE A 2 -30.06 -30.43 31.63
C PHE A 2 -29.75 -30.67 33.10
N LEU A 3 -28.64 -30.15 33.61
CA LEU A 3 -28.34 -30.22 35.03
C LEU A 3 -29.52 -29.60 35.78
N ASP A 4 -30.14 -30.36 36.70
CA ASP A 4 -31.11 -29.83 37.63
C ASP A 4 -30.51 -28.60 38.30
N LYS A 5 -31.27 -27.50 38.35
CA LYS A 5 -30.81 -26.25 38.95
C LYS A 5 -30.45 -26.53 40.41
N VAL A 6 -29.15 -26.63 40.68
CA VAL A 6 -28.63 -26.77 42.04
C VAL A 6 -29.09 -25.55 42.83
N ALA A 7 -29.71 -25.80 44.00
CA ALA A 7 -30.23 -24.73 44.84
C ALA A 7 -29.10 -23.75 45.20
N ARG A 8 -29.42 -22.44 45.15
CA ARG A 8 -28.47 -21.40 45.53
C ARG A 8 -28.08 -21.61 47.01
N PRO A 9 -26.78 -21.65 47.36
CA PRO A 9 -26.36 -21.81 48.75
C PRO A 9 -26.78 -20.60 49.60
N ASP A 10 -27.23 -20.86 50.82
CA ASP A 10 -27.66 -19.86 51.80
C ASP A 10 -26.43 -19.26 52.51
N VAL A 11 -25.85 -18.21 51.92
CA VAL A 11 -24.66 -17.53 52.43
C VAL A 11 -24.76 -16.02 52.22
N ASP A 12 -24.32 -15.25 53.21
CA ASP A 12 -24.39 -13.78 53.20
C ASP A 12 -23.40 -13.15 52.20
N ARG A 13 -22.25 -13.80 51.98
CA ARG A 13 -21.22 -13.28 51.08
C ARG A 13 -20.33 -14.36 50.50
N LEU A 14 -20.10 -14.30 49.19
CA LEU A 14 -19.08 -15.06 48.49
C LEU A 14 -17.88 -14.16 48.20
N ILE A 15 -16.70 -14.57 48.66
CA ILE A 15 -15.43 -13.90 48.40
C ILE A 15 -14.49 -14.87 47.70
N ASN A 16 -13.62 -14.36 46.82
CA ASN A 16 -12.60 -15.16 46.12
C ASN A 16 -13.17 -16.26 45.19
N VAL A 17 -14.33 -16.01 44.56
CA VAL A 17 -14.83 -16.89 43.49
C VAL A 17 -13.89 -16.77 42.31
N ARG A 18 -13.22 -17.87 41.96
CA ARG A 18 -12.31 -17.89 40.81
C ARG A 18 -13.13 -17.67 39.53
N PRO A 19 -12.62 -16.89 38.56
CA PRO A 19 -13.28 -16.77 37.27
C PRO A 19 -13.37 -18.16 36.63
N ALA A 20 -14.57 -18.55 36.21
CA ALA A 20 -14.81 -19.79 35.49
C ALA A 20 -14.93 -19.49 33.99
N ILE A 21 -14.31 -20.33 33.15
CA ILE A 21 -14.45 -20.30 31.69
C ILE A 21 -15.12 -21.60 31.27
N ALA A 22 -16.26 -21.50 30.60
CA ALA A 22 -16.92 -22.64 29.99
C ALA A 22 -16.36 -22.87 28.58
N ILE A 23 -15.88 -24.08 28.32
CA ILE A 23 -15.42 -24.51 26.99
C ILE A 23 -16.47 -25.45 26.43
N GLU A 24 -17.29 -24.96 25.50
CA GLU A 24 -18.31 -25.75 24.82
C GLU A 24 -17.80 -26.21 23.45
N GLN A 25 -17.99 -27.49 23.12
CA GLN A 25 -17.74 -28.00 21.78
C GLN A 25 -18.92 -27.65 20.85
N LYS A 26 -19.08 -26.36 20.53
CA LYS A 26 -20.00 -25.92 19.48
C LYS A 26 -19.27 -25.87 18.14
N ASN A 27 -19.88 -26.42 17.10
CA ASN A 27 -19.44 -26.21 15.73
C ASN A 27 -19.65 -24.72 15.40
N GLN A 28 -18.59 -23.92 15.51
CA GLN A 28 -18.61 -22.51 15.14
C GLN A 28 -19.03 -22.38 13.67
N VAL A 29 -19.89 -21.41 13.36
CA VAL A 29 -20.30 -21.08 11.99
C VAL A 29 -19.04 -20.66 11.22
N ARG A 30 -18.53 -21.55 10.37
CA ARG A 30 -17.36 -21.29 9.54
C ARG A 30 -17.75 -20.36 8.40
N THR A 31 -17.11 -19.21 8.31
CA THR A 31 -17.10 -18.42 7.07
C THR A 31 -16.01 -18.96 6.14
N ALA A 32 -16.15 -18.79 4.83
CA ALA A 32 -15.17 -19.27 3.84
C ALA A 32 -13.74 -18.69 4.03
N ARG A 33 -13.59 -17.64 4.85
CA ARG A 33 -12.32 -16.98 5.15
C ARG A 33 -11.74 -17.35 6.53
N SER A 34 -12.49 -18.09 7.35
CA SER A 34 -12.03 -18.51 8.67
C SER A 34 -11.19 -19.78 8.56
N THR A 35 -9.95 -19.70 9.03
CA THR A 35 -8.98 -20.79 9.04
C THR A 35 -8.51 -21.05 10.48
N VAL A 36 -7.84 -22.17 10.71
CA VAL A 36 -7.19 -22.43 12.00
C VAL A 36 -6.25 -21.27 12.38
N GLY A 37 -5.52 -20.71 11.41
CA GLY A 37 -4.62 -19.59 11.65
C GLY A 37 -5.32 -18.32 12.11
N THR A 38 -6.54 -18.03 11.63
CA THR A 38 -7.31 -16.86 12.09
C THR A 38 -7.97 -17.11 13.45
N THR A 39 -8.46 -18.33 13.71
CA THR A 39 -9.09 -18.66 15.01
C THR A 39 -8.09 -18.70 16.15
N THR A 40 -6.83 -19.05 15.87
CA THR A 40 -5.75 -19.13 16.85
C THR A 40 -4.88 -17.88 16.89
N GLU A 41 -5.20 -16.85 16.10
CA GLU A 41 -4.40 -15.62 15.92
C GLU A 41 -2.96 -15.84 15.40
N ILE A 42 -2.58 -17.08 15.06
CA ILE A 42 -1.28 -17.41 14.45
C ILE A 42 -1.07 -16.62 13.16
N ALA A 43 -2.12 -16.43 12.36
CA ALA A 43 -2.05 -15.64 11.13
C ALA A 43 -1.62 -14.19 11.42
N ASP A 44 -2.06 -13.59 12.52
CA ASP A 44 -1.72 -12.22 12.88
C ASP A 44 -0.27 -12.12 13.39
N LEU A 45 0.19 -13.11 14.16
CA LEU A 45 1.59 -13.21 14.56
C LEU A 45 2.51 -13.39 13.34
N LEU A 46 2.12 -14.22 12.36
CA LEU A 46 2.87 -14.38 11.12
C LEU A 46 2.90 -13.08 10.31
N ARG A 47 1.81 -12.32 10.26
CA ARG A 47 1.80 -11.00 9.59
C ARG A 47 2.80 -10.04 10.22
N LEU A 48 2.87 -9.98 11.56
CA LEU A 48 3.87 -9.17 12.26
C LEU A 48 5.30 -9.65 11.98
N LEU A 49 5.53 -10.97 11.99
CA LEU A 49 6.83 -11.56 11.68
C LEU A 49 7.31 -11.16 10.28
N PHE A 50 6.50 -11.41 9.24
CA PHE A 50 6.85 -11.07 7.87
C PHE A 50 6.94 -9.55 7.63
N ALA A 51 6.16 -8.73 8.34
CA ALA A 51 6.30 -7.28 8.26
C ALA A 51 7.63 -6.77 8.86
N LYS A 52 8.16 -7.45 9.88
CA LYS A 52 9.41 -7.04 10.56
C LYS A 52 10.67 -7.56 9.91
N ILE A 53 10.66 -8.82 9.46
CA ILE A 53 11.86 -9.50 8.96
C ILE A 53 11.68 -10.12 7.56
N GLY A 54 10.52 -9.94 6.94
CA GLY A 54 10.28 -10.44 5.59
C GLY A 54 11.11 -9.67 4.57
N LYS A 55 11.73 -10.42 3.66
CA LYS A 55 12.48 -9.87 2.53
C LYS A 55 11.61 -9.93 1.28
N PRO A 56 10.99 -8.82 0.85
CA PRO A 56 10.13 -8.84 -0.33
C PRO A 56 10.98 -9.20 -1.54
N THR A 57 10.42 -10.00 -2.45
CA THR A 57 11.10 -10.41 -3.69
C THR A 57 10.17 -10.16 -4.86
N CYS A 58 10.67 -9.55 -5.93
CA CYS A 58 9.89 -9.35 -7.15
C CYS A 58 9.48 -10.70 -7.75
N PRO A 59 8.19 -10.92 -8.07
CA PRO A 59 7.74 -12.19 -8.62
C PRO A 59 8.30 -12.48 -10.03
N ASP A 60 8.59 -11.43 -10.81
CA ASP A 60 9.05 -11.55 -12.19
C ASP A 60 10.58 -11.72 -12.28
N CYS A 61 11.34 -10.81 -11.67
CA CYS A 61 12.81 -10.82 -11.78
C CYS A 61 13.54 -11.53 -10.62
N LYS A 62 12.81 -11.97 -9.58
CA LYS A 62 13.35 -12.65 -8.39
C LYS A 62 14.38 -11.86 -7.59
N GLN A 63 14.45 -10.54 -7.79
CA GLN A 63 15.34 -9.67 -7.01
C GLN A 63 14.69 -9.23 -5.70
N GLU A 64 15.50 -9.10 -4.65
CA GLU A 64 15.08 -8.58 -3.35
C GLU A 64 14.68 -7.10 -3.46
N GLY A 65 13.52 -6.75 -2.93
CA GLY A 65 13.03 -5.38 -2.86
C GLY A 65 13.82 -4.60 -1.82
N ARG A 66 14.65 -3.68 -2.28
CA ARG A 66 15.43 -2.77 -1.42
C ARG A 66 14.80 -1.38 -1.41
N SER A 67 14.90 -0.71 -0.26
CA SER A 67 14.60 0.72 -0.17
C SER A 67 15.72 1.53 -0.83
N PHE A 68 15.34 2.58 -1.53
CA PHE A 68 16.27 3.49 -2.18
C PHE A 68 16.16 4.88 -1.55
N GLN A 69 17.30 5.52 -1.33
CA GLN A 69 17.38 6.94 -0.99
C GLN A 69 17.73 7.75 -2.25
N PRO A 70 17.25 8.99 -2.39
CA PRO A 70 17.52 9.82 -3.57
C PRO A 70 19.02 9.90 -3.92
N ASP A 71 19.87 10.14 -2.92
CA ASP A 71 21.32 10.25 -3.10
C ASP A 71 21.92 8.93 -3.58
N SER A 72 21.53 7.81 -2.95
CA SER A 72 21.99 6.48 -3.36
C SER A 72 21.57 6.13 -4.79
N VAL A 73 20.40 6.59 -5.26
CA VAL A 73 19.98 6.39 -6.66
C VAL A 73 20.81 7.27 -7.59
N ALA A 74 21.02 8.54 -7.23
CA ALA A 74 21.84 9.44 -8.04
C ALA A 74 23.27 8.91 -8.22
N ASP A 75 23.89 8.44 -7.13
CA ASP A 75 25.24 7.85 -7.16
C ASP A 75 25.28 6.56 -8.01
N ASP A 76 24.29 5.68 -7.87
CA ASP A 76 24.18 4.44 -8.67
C ASP A 76 24.05 4.78 -10.17
N LEU A 77 23.21 5.76 -10.52
CA LEU A 77 23.01 6.20 -11.90
C LEU A 77 24.30 6.80 -12.49
N LEU A 78 24.97 7.70 -11.77
CA LEU A 78 26.20 8.35 -12.23
C LEU A 78 27.36 7.35 -12.37
N THR A 79 27.43 6.36 -11.48
CA THR A 79 28.45 5.32 -11.53
C THR A 79 28.23 4.36 -12.70
N ARG A 80 26.97 3.99 -12.95
CA ARG A 80 26.62 3.00 -13.97
C ARG A 80 26.61 3.58 -15.39
N TRP A 81 26.37 4.89 -15.52
CA TRP A 81 26.31 5.59 -16.81
C TRP A 81 27.04 6.94 -16.78
N PRO A 82 28.39 6.96 -16.71
CA PRO A 82 29.16 8.18 -16.48
C PRO A 82 29.03 9.23 -17.60
N ASP A 83 28.85 8.82 -18.86
CA ASP A 83 28.79 9.71 -20.01
C ASP A 83 27.40 9.81 -20.65
N ALA A 84 26.37 9.22 -20.02
CA ALA A 84 25.03 9.24 -20.57
C ALA A 84 24.29 10.54 -20.22
N ARG A 85 23.47 11.01 -21.15
CA ARG A 85 22.46 12.05 -20.88
C ARG A 85 21.12 11.38 -20.63
N ALA A 86 20.49 11.73 -19.52
CA ALA A 86 19.16 11.26 -19.18
C ALA A 86 18.23 12.44 -18.90
N MET A 87 16.94 12.24 -19.18
CA MET A 87 15.88 13.14 -18.72
C MET A 87 15.20 12.51 -17.50
N ILE A 88 15.10 13.27 -16.42
CA ILE A 88 14.34 12.84 -15.24
C ILE A 88 12.88 13.25 -15.45
N LEU A 89 12.01 12.25 -15.56
CA LEU A 89 10.58 12.43 -15.83
C LEU A 89 9.77 11.97 -14.63
N PHE A 90 8.64 12.62 -14.41
CA PHE A 90 7.65 12.23 -13.42
C PHE A 90 6.35 11.91 -14.16
N PRO A 91 5.82 10.68 -14.07
CA PRO A 91 4.62 10.33 -14.80
C PRO A 91 3.43 11.13 -14.28
N LEU A 92 2.73 11.79 -15.19
CA LEU A 92 1.53 12.56 -14.92
C LEU A 92 0.36 11.98 -15.71
N ALA A 93 -0.82 11.96 -15.08
CA ALA A 93 -2.05 11.63 -15.78
C ALA A 93 -2.41 12.76 -16.75
N ALA A 94 -2.87 12.39 -17.95
CA ALA A 94 -3.32 13.36 -18.93
C ALA A 94 -4.52 14.16 -18.38
N PRO A 95 -4.53 15.50 -18.52
CA PRO A 95 -5.64 16.31 -18.07
C PRO A 95 -6.88 16.06 -18.95
N LYS A 96 -8.08 16.30 -18.39
CA LYS A 96 -9.30 16.34 -19.19
C LYS A 96 -9.27 17.58 -20.11
N PRO A 97 -9.97 17.55 -21.27
CA PRO A 97 -9.98 18.69 -22.21
C PRO A 97 -10.39 20.03 -21.58
N LYS A 98 -11.28 20.02 -20.57
CA LYS A 98 -11.74 21.23 -19.87
C LYS A 98 -10.77 21.76 -18.81
N GLU A 99 -9.83 20.94 -18.36
CA GLU A 99 -8.91 21.22 -17.25
C GLU A 99 -7.47 21.49 -17.74
N GLU A 100 -7.24 21.38 -19.05
CA GLU A 100 -5.93 21.43 -19.68
C GLU A 100 -5.21 22.76 -19.47
N ALA A 101 -5.91 23.90 -19.65
CA ALA A 101 -5.33 25.22 -19.43
C ALA A 101 -4.92 25.43 -17.96
N THR A 102 -5.77 25.02 -17.02
CA THR A 102 -5.49 25.10 -15.58
C THR A 102 -4.32 24.19 -15.19
N PHE A 103 -4.23 23.00 -15.80
CA PHE A 103 -3.14 22.05 -15.58
C PHE A 103 -1.80 22.61 -16.06
N ILE A 104 -1.74 23.15 -17.29
CA ILE A 104 -0.54 23.80 -17.82
C ILE A 104 -0.11 24.97 -16.94
N GLN A 105 -1.05 25.84 -16.55
CA GLN A 105 -0.76 26.98 -15.67
C GLN A 105 -0.21 26.52 -14.32
N SER A 106 -0.73 25.43 -13.76
CA SER A 106 -0.22 24.85 -12.50
C SER A 106 1.23 24.39 -12.64
N LEU A 107 1.58 23.70 -13.74
CA LEU A 107 2.96 23.25 -14.00
C LEU A 107 3.92 24.43 -14.18
N LEU A 108 3.53 25.44 -14.96
CA LEU A 108 4.31 26.67 -15.15
C LEU A 108 4.54 27.41 -13.83
N THR A 109 3.50 27.52 -12.99
CA THR A 109 3.60 28.17 -11.66
C THR A 109 4.55 27.41 -10.73
N ARG A 110 4.66 26.09 -10.90
CA ARG A 110 5.62 25.24 -10.17
C ARG A 110 7.03 25.26 -10.78
N GLY A 111 7.25 26.00 -11.86
CA GLY A 111 8.55 26.15 -12.53
C GLY A 111 8.86 25.09 -13.58
N PHE A 112 7.91 24.23 -13.95
CA PHE A 112 8.09 23.28 -15.05
C PHE A 112 7.80 23.96 -16.38
N THR A 113 8.75 23.90 -17.30
CA THR A 113 8.64 24.54 -18.63
C THR A 113 8.42 23.53 -19.75
N ARG A 114 8.71 22.24 -19.54
CA ARG A 114 8.64 21.20 -20.56
C ARG A 114 7.87 19.99 -20.07
N VAL A 115 7.13 19.37 -20.98
CA VAL A 115 6.49 18.07 -20.75
C VAL A 115 6.92 17.10 -21.86
N LYS A 116 7.19 15.85 -21.50
CA LYS A 116 7.50 14.79 -22.45
C LYS A 116 6.22 14.01 -22.72
N THR A 117 5.70 14.09 -23.94
CA THR A 117 4.70 13.12 -24.42
C THR A 117 5.42 11.87 -24.94
N GLN A 118 4.68 10.80 -25.26
CA GLN A 118 5.27 9.55 -25.78
C GLN A 118 6.36 9.80 -26.83
N ASP A 119 6.12 10.70 -27.78
CA ASP A 119 7.02 10.91 -28.91
C ASP A 119 7.80 12.22 -28.84
N ASP A 120 7.27 13.29 -28.21
CA ASP A 120 7.85 14.65 -28.30
C ASP A 120 8.06 15.35 -26.95
N VAL A 121 9.04 16.25 -26.89
CA VAL A 121 9.23 17.19 -25.77
C VAL A 121 8.60 18.52 -26.14
N ILE A 122 7.64 18.97 -25.37
CA ILE A 122 6.80 20.13 -25.67
C ILE A 122 7.09 21.23 -24.64
N ASP A 123 7.31 22.46 -25.12
CA ASP A 123 7.43 23.64 -24.27
C ASP A 123 6.03 24.15 -23.87
N LEU A 124 5.82 24.32 -22.57
CA LEU A 124 4.54 24.75 -22.00
C LEU A 124 4.25 26.24 -22.23
N HIS A 125 5.26 27.06 -22.58
CA HIS A 125 5.04 28.46 -22.96
C HIS A 125 4.48 28.61 -24.38
N GLU A 126 4.82 27.67 -25.27
CA GLU A 126 4.33 27.63 -26.66
C GLU A 126 3.06 26.79 -26.82
N ALA A 127 2.62 26.12 -25.74
CA ALA A 127 1.55 25.12 -25.74
C ALA A 127 0.12 25.65 -25.96
N GLY A 128 -0.06 26.93 -26.33
CA GLY A 128 -1.38 27.50 -26.66
C GLY A 128 -2.15 26.79 -27.79
N GLN A 129 -1.55 25.80 -28.46
CA GLN A 129 -2.14 25.04 -29.57
C GLN A 129 -2.10 23.51 -29.41
N ILE A 130 -1.57 22.98 -28.30
CA ILE A 130 -1.26 21.54 -28.19
C ILE A 130 -2.27 20.85 -27.29
N LYS A 131 -2.83 19.72 -27.75
CA LYS A 131 -3.88 18.93 -27.09
C LYS A 131 -3.28 17.78 -26.28
N LEU A 132 -2.87 18.05 -25.03
CA LEU A 132 -2.26 17.10 -24.08
C LEU A 132 -3.21 15.97 -23.66
N HIS A 133 -4.53 16.17 -23.70
CA HIS A 133 -5.53 15.17 -23.32
C HIS A 133 -5.57 13.91 -24.21
N LYS A 134 -4.87 13.92 -25.36
CA LYS A 134 -4.80 12.76 -26.28
C LYS A 134 -3.64 11.82 -25.99
N SER A 135 -2.67 12.23 -25.18
CA SER A 135 -1.47 11.44 -24.89
C SER A 135 -1.76 10.54 -23.68
N GLN A 136 -1.78 9.21 -23.87
CA GLN A 136 -2.21 8.25 -22.84
C GLN A 136 -1.24 8.10 -21.64
N SER A 137 -0.07 8.74 -21.69
CA SER A 137 0.82 8.95 -20.54
C SER A 137 1.68 10.19 -20.79
N LEU A 138 1.74 11.12 -19.82
CA LEU A 138 2.64 12.27 -19.79
C LEU A 138 3.77 12.05 -18.77
#